data_AF-A0A6M0FWH6-F1
#
_entry.id   AF-A0A6M0FWH6-F1
#
_cell.length_a   1.000
_cell.length_b   1.000
_cell.length_c   1.000
_cell.angle_alpha   90.00
_cell.angle_beta   90.00
_cell.angle_gamma   90.00
#
_symmetry.space_group_name_H-M   'P 1'
#
loop_
_entity.id
_entity.type
_entity.pdbx_description
1 polymer ?
#
loop_
_entity_poly.entity_id
_entity_poly.type
_entity_poly.pdbx_seq_one_letter_code
_entity_poly.pdbx_strand_id
1 'polypeptide(L)'
;MPYITSVERIGIEKGLQQGKIMNAQNNIVQILEVRFEDVTQELKQMIEKLDDLELLGELLTQAVKSPSLEAFESVVSQNAAEGKLVTEEE
;
A
#
# COMPACT_ATOMS: atom_id res chain seq x y z
N MET A 1 -15.70 33.90 -10.63
CA MET A 1 -15.58 32.44 -10.40
C MET A 1 -14.19 32.04 -10.85
N PRO A 2 -13.35 31.41 -10.01
CA PRO A 2 -11.99 31.07 -10.39
C PRO A 2 -12.04 29.96 -11.46
N TYR A 3 -11.46 30.23 -12.62
CA TYR A 3 -11.36 29.27 -13.71
C TYR A 3 -10.18 28.35 -13.42
N ILE A 4 -10.43 27.26 -12.68
CA ILE A 4 -9.48 26.15 -12.66
C ILE A 4 -9.30 25.69 -14.11
N THR A 5 -8.07 25.83 -14.59
CA THR A 5 -7.64 25.34 -15.90
C THR A 5 -7.58 23.82 -15.87
N SER A 6 -7.73 23.17 -17.03
CA SER A 6 -7.67 21.70 -17.13
C SER A 6 -6.40 21.11 -16.52
N VAL A 7 -5.29 21.86 -16.55
CA VAL A 7 -4.01 21.44 -15.96
C VAL A 7 -4.05 21.45 -14.43
N GLU A 8 -4.65 22.48 -13.81
CA GLU A 8 -4.81 22.55 -12.36
C GLU A 8 -5.70 21.41 -11.83
N ARG A 9 -6.75 21.04 -12.58
CA ARG A 9 -7.60 19.89 -12.24
C ARG A 9 -6.81 18.58 -12.26
N ILE A 10 -6.05 18.33 -13.34
CA ILE A 10 -5.21 17.13 -13.47
C ILE A 10 -4.14 17.09 -12.37
N GLY A 11 -3.56 18.23 -12.02
CA GLY A 11 -2.57 18.34 -10.94
C GLY A 11 -3.16 17.95 -9.58
N ILE A 12 -4.36 18.44 -9.25
CA ILE A 12 -5.07 18.09 -8.02
C ILE A 12 -5.42 16.60 -7.99
N GLU A 13 -5.93 16.05 -9.09
CA GLU A 13 -6.29 14.62 -9.17
C GLU A 13 -5.05 13.72 -9.00
N LYS A 14 -3.94 14.03 -9.67
CA LYS A 14 -2.68 13.29 -9.51
C LYS A 14 -2.13 13.40 -8.08
N GLY A 15 -2.13 14.60 -7.50
CA GLY A 15 -1.68 14.81 -6.13
C GLY A 15 -2.52 14.02 -5.11
N LEU A 16 -3.84 13.94 -5.32
CA LEU A 16 -4.72 13.14 -4.47
C LEU A 16 -4.43 11.64 -4.60
N GLN A 17 -4.19 11.15 -5.81
CA GLN A 17 -3.84 9.74 -6.05
C GLN A 17 -2.50 9.38 -5.39
N GLN A 18 -1.47 10.20 -5.58
CA GLN A 18 -0.17 10.01 -4.93
C GLN A 18 -0.29 10.08 -3.40
N GLY A 19 -1.08 11.01 -2.87
CA GLY A 19 -1.34 11.12 -1.44
C GLY A 19 -2.03 9.87 -0.86
N LYS A 20 -2.95 9.24 -1.61
CA LYS A 20 -3.58 7.98 -1.20
C LYS A 20 -2.57 6.83 -1.13
N ILE A 21 -1.71 6.69 -2.14
CA ILE A 21 -0.66 5.67 -2.18
C ILE A 21 0.30 5.85 -1.00
N MET A 22 0.85 7.05 -0.83
CA MET A 22 1.77 7.34 0.28
C MET A 22 1.14 7.11 1.65
N ASN A 23 -0.13 7.50 1.82
CA ASN A 23 -0.85 7.27 3.08
C ASN A 23 -1.07 5.78 3.34
N ALA A 24 -1.48 5.01 2.32
CA ALA A 24 -1.64 3.57 2.46
C ALA A 24 -0.32 2.88 2.83
N GLN A 25 0.78 3.21 2.15
CA GLN A 25 2.13 2.72 2.48
C GLN A 25 2.52 3.05 3.93
N ASN A 26 2.33 4.31 4.34
CA ASN A 26 2.66 4.75 5.69
C ASN A 26 1.82 4.02 6.75
N ASN A 27 0.53 3.81 6.50
CA ASN A 27 -0.36 3.08 7.40
C ASN A 27 0.09 1.63 7.57
N ILE A 28 0.52 0.94 6.50
CA ILE A 28 1.05 -0.43 6.61
C ILE A 28 2.26 -0.43 7.54
N VAL A 29 3.22 0.46 7.29
CA VAL A 29 4.43 0.56 8.11
C VAL A 29 4.08 0.86 9.57
N GLN A 30 3.16 1.80 9.83
CA GLN A 30 2.72 2.12 11.20
C GLN A 30 2.05 0.93 11.89
N ILE A 31 1.20 0.17 11.20
CA ILE A 31 0.55 -1.02 11.78
C ILE A 31 1.61 -2.09 12.11
N LEU A 32 2.58 -2.30 11.22
CA LEU A 32 3.67 -3.24 11.44
C LEU A 32 4.55 -2.79 12.61
N GLU A 33 4.87 -1.50 12.72
CA GLU A 33 5.63 -0.94 13.84
C GLU A 33 4.88 -1.11 15.17
N VAL A 34 3.56 -0.88 15.18
CA VAL A 34 2.74 -1.03 16.40
C VAL A 34 2.59 -2.50 16.81
N ARG A 35 2.49 -3.43 15.85
CA ARG A 35 2.30 -4.86 16.15
C ARG A 35 3.57 -5.61 16.46
N PHE A 36 4.64 -5.31 15.74
CA PHE A 36 5.85 -6.12 15.73
C PHE A 36 7.05 -5.39 16.33
N GLU A 37 6.96 -4.08 16.59
CA GLU A 37 8.01 -3.17 17.12
C GLU A 37 9.28 -3.05 16.27
N ASP A 38 9.78 -4.17 15.74
CA ASP A 38 10.94 -4.29 14.86
C ASP A 38 10.48 -4.64 13.43
N VAL A 39 10.35 -3.63 12.58
CA VAL A 39 10.17 -3.83 11.13
C VAL A 39 11.40 -3.34 10.38
N THR A 40 11.98 -4.27 9.62
CA THR A 40 13.20 -4.11 8.84
C THR A 40 13.05 -3.01 7.78
N GLN A 41 14.12 -2.25 7.57
CA GLN A 41 14.17 -1.20 6.54
C GLN A 41 13.93 -1.75 5.13
N GLU A 42 14.33 -3.00 4.88
CA GLU A 42 14.09 -3.68 3.59
C GLU A 42 12.60 -3.83 3.29
N LEU A 43 11.80 -4.17 4.30
CA LEU A 43 10.35 -4.33 4.20
C LEU A 43 9.67 -2.99 3.95
N LYS A 44 10.12 -1.92 4.63
CA LYS A 44 9.65 -0.54 4.39
C LYS A 44 9.91 -0.11 2.94
N GLN A 45 11.12 -0.34 2.44
CA GLN A 45 11.46 -0.02 1.05
C GLN A 45 10.68 -0.86 0.03
N MET A 46 10.33 -2.11 0.37
CA MET A 46 9.48 -2.93 -0.48
C MET A 46 8.08 -2.33 -0.57
N ILE A 47 7.50 -1.93 0.56
CA ILE A 47 6.19 -1.25 0.65
C ILE A 47 6.21 0.10 -0.09
N GLU A 48 7.26 0.90 0.04
CA GLU A 48 7.36 2.20 -0.64
C GLU A 48 7.44 2.09 -2.17
N LYS A 49 7.88 0.95 -2.71
CA LYS A 49 7.91 0.67 -4.15
C LYS A 49 6.56 0.21 -4.72
N LEU A 50 5.58 -0.05 -3.86
CA LEU A 50 4.25 -0.50 -4.26
C LEU A 50 3.37 0.71 -4.57
N ASP A 51 3.03 0.90 -5.85
CA ASP A 51 2.16 2.00 -6.30
C ASP A 51 0.69 1.56 -6.50
N ASP A 52 0.38 0.28 -6.30
CA ASP A 52 -0.95 -0.28 -6.53
C ASP A 52 -1.84 -0.10 -5.28
N LEU A 53 -2.86 0.74 -5.40
CA LEU A 53 -3.78 1.04 -4.30
C LEU A 53 -4.62 -0.15 -3.87
N GLU A 54 -5.01 -1.03 -4.78
CA GLU A 54 -5.81 -2.21 -4.44
C GLU A 54 -4.96 -3.18 -3.62
N LEU A 55 -3.74 -3.44 -4.10
CA LEU A 55 -2.79 -4.31 -3.40
C LEU A 55 -2.37 -3.74 -2.04
N LEU A 56 -2.13 -2.42 -1.95
CA LEU A 56 -1.87 -1.76 -0.66
C LEU A 56 -3.06 -1.89 0.31
N GLY A 57 -4.29 -1.85 -0.19
CA GLY A 57 -5.50 -2.06 0.62
C GLY A 57 -5.61 -3.48 1.17
N GLU A 58 -5.26 -4.48 0.35
CA GLU A 58 -5.18 -5.87 0.78
C GLU A 58 -4.06 -6.08 1.80
N LEU A 59 -2.88 -5.52 1.54
CA LEU A 59 -1.75 -5.58 2.46
C LEU A 59 -2.05 -4.92 3.80
N LEU A 60 -2.80 -3.82 3.85
CA LEU A 60 -3.27 -3.23 5.11
C LEU A 60 -4.12 -4.22 5.92
N THR A 61 -5.04 -4.91 5.25
CA THR A 61 -5.89 -5.92 5.89
C THR A 61 -5.07 -7.11 6.36
N GLN A 62 -4.09 -7.55 5.56
CA GLN A 62 -3.18 -8.63 5.91
C GLN A 62 -2.24 -8.24 7.05
N ALA A 63 -1.74 -7.01 7.13
CA ALA A 63 -0.91 -6.54 8.24
C ALA A 63 -1.66 -6.64 9.59
N VAL A 64 -2.99 -6.51 9.58
CA VAL A 64 -3.85 -6.69 10.75
C VAL A 64 -4.25 -8.15 10.98
N LYS A 65 -4.24 -9.02 9.98
CA LYS A 65 -4.59 -10.44 10.16
C LYS A 65 -3.38 -11.32 10.47
N SER A 66 -2.20 -10.94 9.98
CA SER A 66 -0.98 -11.74 10.09
C SER A 66 -0.52 -11.87 11.55
N PRO A 67 -0.17 -13.10 11.98
CA PRO A 67 0.27 -13.38 13.35
C PRO A 67 1.76 -13.06 13.59
N SER A 68 2.58 -12.96 12.54
CA SER A 68 4.00 -12.62 12.62
C SER A 68 4.49 -11.82 11.41
N LEU A 69 5.67 -11.20 11.54
CA LEU A 69 6.31 -10.45 10.47
C LEU A 69 6.69 -11.37 9.29
N GLU A 70 7.19 -12.59 9.53
CA GLU A 70 7.55 -13.52 8.45
C GLU A 70 6.32 -13.95 7.63
N ALA A 71 5.18 -14.14 8.29
CA ALA A 71 3.93 -14.45 7.60
C ALA A 71 3.51 -13.30 6.68
N PHE A 72 3.71 -12.06 7.13
CA PHE A 72 3.46 -10.88 6.30
C PHE A 72 4.44 -10.76 5.13
N GLU A 73 5.75 -10.96 5.35
CA GLU A 73 6.76 -10.94 4.28
C GLU A 73 6.51 -12.01 3.22
N SER A 74 6.05 -13.21 3.62
CA SER A 74 5.66 -14.26 2.68
C SER A 74 4.48 -13.83 1.81
N VAL A 75 3.49 -13.14 2.40
CA VAL A 75 2.34 -12.61 1.66
C VAL A 75 2.76 -11.48 0.73
N VAL A 76 3.63 -10.56 1.19
CA VAL A 76 4.13 -9.47 0.35
C VAL A 76 4.96 -10.01 -0.82
N SER A 77 5.84 -10.98 -0.60
CA SER A 77 6.65 -11.58 -1.66
C SER A 77 5.81 -12.41 -2.64
N GLN A 78 4.78 -13.10 -2.16
CA GLN A 78 3.79 -13.76 -3.02
C GLN A 78 2.99 -12.75 -3.84
N ASN A 79 2.44 -11.71 -3.23
CA ASN A 79 1.66 -10.68 -3.94
C ASN A 79 2.52 -9.82 -4.88
N ALA A 80 3.80 -9.60 -4.56
CA ALA A 80 4.77 -8.94 -5.45
C ALA A 80 5.17 -9.83 -6.63
N ALA A 81 5.12 -11.16 -6.48
CA ALA A 81 5.34 -12.12 -7.56
C ALA A 81 4.07 -12.40 -8.37
N GLU A 82 2.91 -12.30 -7.73
CA GLU A 82 1.58 -12.55 -8.28
C GLU A 82 0.90 -11.24 -8.71
N GLY A 83 1.52 -10.49 -9.63
CA GLY A 83 0.89 -9.35 -10.34
C GLY A 83 -0.31 -9.74 -11.22
N LYS A 84 -1.20 -10.61 -10.73
CA LYS A 84 -2.53 -11.00 -11.21
C LYS A 84 -3.08 -12.13 -10.32
N LEU A 85 -4.10 -11.87 -9.52
CA LEU A 85 -5.29 -12.73 -9.40
C LEU A 85 -6.51 -11.85 -9.06
N VAL A 86 -6.97 -11.08 -10.05
CA VAL A 86 -8.42 -10.99 -10.26
C VAL A 86 -8.85 -12.41 -10.64
N THR A 87 -9.59 -13.08 -9.75
CA THR A 87 -10.42 -14.32 -9.84
C THR A 87 -10.14 -15.19 -8.61
N GLU A 88 -11.04 -15.62 -7.74
CA GLU A 88 -12.50 -15.78 -7.62
C GLU A 88 -12.80 -15.81 -6.10
N GLU A 89 -13.95 -15.38 -5.57
CA GLU A 89 -15.19 -16.13 -5.28
C GLU A 89 -16.19 -15.06 -4.75
N GLU A 90 -17.47 -14.94 -5.08
CA GLU A 90 -18.53 -15.85 -5.54
C GLU A 90 -19.65 -15.03 -6.24
#